data_AF-A0A8W8KC26-F1
#
_entry.id   AF-A0A8W8KC26-F1
#
_cell.length_a   1.000
_cell.length_b   1.000
_cell.length_c   1.000
_cell.angle_alpha   90.00
_cell.angle_beta   90.00
_cell.angle_gamma   90.00
#
_symmetry.space_group_name_H-M   'P 1'
#
loop_
_entity.id
_entity.type
_entity.pdbx_description
1 polymer ?
#
loop_
_entity_poly.entity_id
_entity_poly.type
_entity_poly.pdbx_seq_one_letter_code
_entity_poly.pdbx_strand_id
1 'polypeptide(L)'
;MTCSNSTEYHCLLDETFTKEFEVCKKWKWISKGYCAYFNTYGEGNIDQNQCNDSTHLVCPESAYFSKENTNYPACYVKNTTSTVSPKTSTFEVTLEGTTEVTSEFRNSIGSPISDTAKSKSGITG
;
A
#
# COMPACT_ATOMS: atom_id res chain seq x y z
N MET A 1 -12.29 0.52 -17.84
CA MET A 1 -12.50 1.98 -17.87
C MET A 1 -11.13 2.62 -17.79
N THR A 2 -10.72 3.44 -18.76
CA THR A 2 -9.42 4.11 -18.77
C THR A 2 -9.64 5.60 -18.60
N CYS A 3 -9.08 6.20 -17.54
CA CYS A 3 -9.19 7.64 -17.35
C CYS A 3 -8.41 8.35 -18.45
N SER A 4 -8.97 9.44 -19.00
CA SER A 4 -8.30 10.23 -20.05
C SER A 4 -7.06 10.96 -19.52
N ASN A 5 -6.97 11.17 -18.20
CA ASN A 5 -5.83 11.80 -17.53
C ASN A 5 -5.48 11.09 -16.22
N SER A 6 -4.19 10.93 -15.94
CA SER A 6 -3.67 10.42 -14.65
C SER A 6 -4.13 11.24 -13.43
N THR A 7 -4.45 12.53 -13.60
CA THR A 7 -4.94 13.40 -12.51
C THR A 7 -6.40 13.16 -12.17
N GLU A 8 -7.14 12.42 -13.00
CA GLU A 8 -8.54 12.09 -12.81
C GLU A 8 -8.74 10.68 -12.25
N TYR A 9 -7.68 9.86 -12.20
CA TYR A 9 -7.74 8.53 -11.61
C TYR A 9 -7.60 8.63 -10.10
N HIS A 10 -8.52 7.99 -9.38
CA HIS A 10 -8.46 7.84 -7.93
C HIS A 10 -8.79 6.39 -7.57
N CYS A 11 -8.10 5.85 -6.58
CA CYS A 11 -8.52 4.63 -5.89
C CYS A 11 -9.09 5.07 -4.54
N LEU A 12 -10.39 4.95 -4.29
CA LEU A 12 -11.04 5.47 -3.08
C LEU A 12 -11.93 4.40 -2.45
N LEU A 13 -12.11 4.46 -1.13
CA LEU A 13 -13.16 3.70 -0.46
C LEU A 13 -14.54 4.32 -0.75
N ASP A 14 -15.61 3.53 -0.68
CA ASP A 14 -16.98 4.02 -0.75
C ASP A 14 -17.44 4.72 0.53
N GLU A 15 -18.64 5.32 0.52
CA GLU A 15 -19.21 5.98 1.70
C GLU A 15 -19.39 5.06 2.92
N THR A 16 -19.39 3.74 2.73
CA THR A 16 -19.48 2.75 3.83
C THR A 16 -18.12 2.29 4.34
N PHE A 17 -17.03 2.68 3.67
CA PHE A 17 -15.66 2.24 3.93
C PHE A 17 -15.50 0.72 3.85
N THR A 18 -16.27 0.04 3.02
CA THR A 18 -16.20 -1.43 2.88
C THR A 18 -15.61 -1.86 1.54
N LYS A 19 -15.72 -1.03 0.49
CA LYS A 19 -15.32 -1.37 -0.87
C LYS A 19 -14.37 -0.34 -1.44
N GLU A 20 -13.41 -0.80 -2.21
CA GLU A 20 -12.51 0.05 -3.02
C GLU A 20 -13.08 0.23 -4.42
N PHE A 21 -12.98 1.45 -4.93
CA PHE A 21 -13.39 1.83 -6.26
C PHE A 21 -12.24 2.54 -6.98
N GLU A 22 -11.97 2.09 -8.20
CA GLU A 22 -11.20 2.86 -9.17
C GLU A 22 -12.15 3.81 -9.91
N VAL A 23 -11.95 5.11 -9.77
CA VAL A 23 -12.86 6.12 -10.33
C VAL A 23 -12.11 7.13 -11.18
N CYS A 24 -12.72 7.50 -12.31
CA CYS A 24 -12.26 8.59 -13.16
C CYS A 24 -13.14 9.82 -12.92
N LYS A 25 -12.67 10.76 -12.08
CA LYS A 25 -13.37 12.01 -11.74
C LYS A 25 -12.37 13.14 -11.62
N LYS A 26 -12.81 14.39 -11.82
CA LYS A 26 -11.95 15.55 -11.55
C LYS A 26 -11.47 15.53 -10.09
N TRP A 27 -10.20 15.84 -9.87
CA TRP A 27 -9.62 15.92 -8.54
C TRP A 27 -10.36 16.95 -7.68
N LYS A 28 -10.32 16.74 -6.36
CA LYS A 28 -10.77 17.71 -5.36
C LYS A 28 -9.66 17.97 -4.34
N TRP A 29 -9.66 19.17 -3.77
CA TRP A 29 -8.89 19.47 -2.57
C TRP A 29 -9.58 18.81 -1.38
N ILE A 30 -8.79 18.08 -0.60
CA ILE A 30 -9.21 17.46 0.65
C ILE A 30 -8.55 18.20 1.80
N SER A 31 -9.33 18.52 2.83
CA SER A 31 -8.85 19.27 3.99
C SER A 31 -7.87 18.45 4.84
N LYS A 32 -6.99 19.14 5.58
CA LYS A 32 -6.18 18.55 6.65
C LYS A 32 -7.06 17.72 7.59
N GLY A 33 -6.63 16.51 7.95
CA GLY A 33 -7.33 15.63 8.87
C GLY A 33 -8.56 14.93 8.28
N TYR A 34 -8.77 15.00 6.97
CA TYR A 34 -9.85 14.33 6.26
C TYR A 34 -9.32 13.36 5.21
N CYS A 35 -10.08 12.32 4.91
CA CYS A 35 -9.83 11.32 3.88
C CYS A 35 -10.82 11.51 2.74
N ALA A 36 -10.36 11.36 1.49
CA ALA A 36 -11.25 11.26 0.35
C ALA A 36 -11.97 9.91 0.34
N TYR A 37 -13.25 9.93 -0.02
CA TYR A 37 -14.02 8.72 -0.33
C TYR A 37 -14.89 8.98 -1.57
N PHE A 38 -15.30 7.90 -2.23
CA PHE A 38 -16.23 7.95 -3.34
C PHE A 38 -17.65 7.81 -2.81
N ASN A 39 -18.42 8.89 -2.91
CA ASN A 39 -19.85 8.90 -2.62
C ASN A 39 -20.59 8.39 -3.85
N THR A 40 -21.29 7.27 -3.74
CA THR A 40 -22.00 6.66 -4.87
C THR A 40 -23.35 7.32 -5.20
N TYR A 41 -23.79 8.34 -4.44
CA TYR A 41 -25.06 9.01 -4.67
C TYR A 41 -25.11 9.75 -6.02
N GLY A 42 -26.21 9.59 -6.76
CA GLY A 42 -26.40 10.22 -8.08
C GLY A 42 -25.42 9.67 -9.13
N GLU A 43 -24.67 10.56 -9.80
CA GLU A 43 -23.62 10.18 -10.75
C GLU A 43 -22.28 9.82 -10.08
N GLY A 44 -22.25 9.84 -8.75
CA GLY A 44 -21.07 9.64 -7.92
C GLY A 44 -20.11 10.82 -7.92
N ASN A 45 -19.57 11.14 -6.76
CA ASN A 45 -18.63 12.23 -6.56
C ASN A 45 -17.58 11.88 -5.50
N ILE A 46 -16.47 12.62 -5.53
CA ILE A 46 -15.46 12.54 -4.47
C ILE A 46 -15.93 13.45 -3.34
N ASP A 47 -16.01 12.92 -2.12
CA ASP A 47 -16.26 13.69 -0.90
C ASP A 47 -15.18 13.41 0.13
N GLN A 48 -15.31 14.00 1.32
CA GLN A 48 -14.33 13.85 2.38
C GLN A 48 -14.99 13.46 3.71
N ASN A 49 -14.35 12.56 4.44
CA ASN A 49 -14.75 12.15 5.78
C ASN A 49 -13.60 12.37 6.76
N GLN A 50 -13.89 12.52 8.05
CA GLN A 50 -12.87 12.69 9.07
C GLN A 50 -11.93 11.48 9.11
N CYS A 51 -10.63 11.76 9.11
CA CYS A 51 -9.63 10.71 9.22
C CYS A 51 -9.66 10.13 10.65
N ASN A 52 -9.70 8.80 10.74
CA ASN A 52 -9.63 8.10 12.02
C ASN A 52 -8.16 7.76 12.32
N ASP A 53 -7.55 8.52 13.23
CA ASP A 53 -6.20 8.27 13.71
C ASP A 53 -6.21 7.11 14.73
N SER A 54 -6.46 5.91 14.22
CA SER A 54 -6.24 4.69 14.99
C SER A 54 -4.72 4.52 15.16
N THR A 55 -4.29 4.28 16.39
CA THR A 55 -2.98 4.55 17.05
C THR A 55 -1.64 4.44 16.28
N HIS A 56 -1.58 4.04 15.02
CA HIS A 56 -0.34 3.97 14.23
C HIS A 56 -0.50 4.29 12.73
N LEU A 57 -1.64 4.84 12.28
CA LEU A 57 -1.86 5.15 10.87
C LEU A 57 -1.78 6.64 10.60
N VAL A 58 -1.20 7.02 9.46
CA VAL A 58 -0.94 8.43 9.15
C VAL A 58 -2.18 9.08 8.55
N CYS A 59 -2.68 10.12 9.21
CA CYS A 59 -3.66 11.07 8.67
C CYS A 59 -2.98 12.27 7.98
N PRO A 60 -3.65 12.96 7.05
CA PRO A 60 -3.10 14.14 6.38
C PRO A 60 -2.89 15.32 7.33
N GLU A 61 -1.65 15.84 7.40
CA GLU A 61 -1.31 17.02 8.20
C GLU A 61 -1.49 18.36 7.45
N SER A 62 -1.72 18.30 6.14
CA SER A 62 -2.01 19.42 5.25
C SER A 62 -3.13 19.07 4.28
N ALA A 63 -3.68 20.07 3.59
CA ALA A 63 -4.57 19.82 2.47
C ALA A 63 -3.82 19.13 1.31
N TYR A 64 -4.52 18.28 0.56
CA TYR A 64 -3.93 17.47 -0.51
C TYR A 64 -4.92 17.23 -1.64
N PHE A 65 -4.45 16.74 -2.79
CA PHE A 65 -5.31 16.36 -3.90
C PHE A 65 -5.90 14.96 -3.70
N SER A 66 -7.17 14.74 -4.03
CA SER A 66 -7.83 13.44 -3.84
C SER A 66 -7.10 12.25 -4.49
N LYS A 67 -6.30 12.46 -5.54
CA LYS A 67 -5.46 11.42 -6.18
C LYS A 67 -4.37 10.87 -5.26
N GLU A 68 -3.96 11.67 -4.26
CA GLU A 68 -2.90 11.37 -3.29
C GLU A 68 -3.47 10.68 -2.04
N ASN A 69 -4.76 10.32 -2.01
CA ASN A 69 -5.39 9.71 -0.84
C ASN A 69 -4.64 8.46 -0.37
N THR A 70 -4.13 7.65 -1.30
CA THR A 70 -3.35 6.42 -1.02
C THR A 70 -2.04 6.67 -0.27
N ASN A 71 -1.58 7.91 -0.16
CA ASN A 71 -0.42 8.28 0.65
C ASN A 71 -0.73 8.28 2.15
N TYR A 72 -2.01 8.16 2.54
CA TYR A 72 -2.47 8.22 3.93
C TYR A 72 -3.12 6.89 4.32
N PRO A 73 -2.37 5.96 4.94
CA PRO A 73 -2.87 4.63 5.29
C PRO A 73 -4.13 4.65 6.18
N ALA A 74 -4.30 5.67 7.02
CA ALA A 74 -5.50 5.83 7.85
C ALA A 74 -6.79 5.99 7.01
N CYS A 75 -6.66 6.45 5.76
CA CYS A 75 -7.77 6.63 4.82
C CYS A 75 -8.21 5.35 4.10
N TYR A 76 -7.51 4.21 4.30
CA TYR A 76 -7.83 2.91 3.68
C TYR A 76 -8.14 1.83 4.70
N VAL A 77 -8.48 2.21 5.93
CA VAL A 77 -9.00 1.26 6.93
C VAL A 77 -10.40 0.84 6.51
N LYS A 78 -10.54 -0.39 6.03
CA LYS A 78 -11.84 -0.96 5.69
C LYS A 78 -12.60 -1.36 6.94
N ASN A 79 -13.88 -1.04 6.99
CA ASN A 79 -14.81 -1.58 7.96
C ASN A 79 -14.98 -3.07 7.68
N THR A 80 -14.37 -3.93 8.50
CA THR A 80 -14.64 -5.37 8.46
C THR A 80 -16.04 -5.62 9.00
N THR A 81 -17.00 -5.94 8.14
CA THR A 81 -18.19 -6.68 8.55
C THR A 81 -17.74 -8.08 8.96
N SER A 82 -17.43 -8.27 10.24
CA SER A 82 -17.09 -9.58 10.80
C SER A 82 -18.29 -10.52 10.67
N THR A 83 -18.36 -11.28 9.58
CA THR A 83 -19.16 -12.51 9.50
C THR A 83 -18.65 -13.47 8.43
N VAL A 84 -17.34 -13.68 8.33
CA VAL A 84 -16.84 -14.94 7.76
C VAL A 84 -15.58 -15.33 8.53
N SER A 85 -15.67 -16.41 9.30
CA SER A 85 -14.50 -17.09 9.85
C SER A 85 -13.47 -17.29 8.74
N PRO A 86 -12.16 -17.12 8.98
CA PRO A 86 -11.16 -17.35 7.95
C PRO A 86 -11.27 -18.81 7.50
N LYS A 87 -11.77 -19.04 6.28
CA LYS A 87 -11.58 -20.31 5.61
C LYS A 87 -10.12 -20.33 5.18
N THR A 88 -9.32 -21.12 5.90
CA THR A 88 -7.98 -21.51 5.46
C THR A 88 -8.10 -22.09 4.06
N SER A 89 -7.62 -21.33 3.06
CA SER A 89 -7.44 -21.83 1.71
C SER A 89 -6.13 -22.61 1.69
N THR A 90 -6.21 -23.91 1.95
CA THR A 90 -5.10 -24.82 1.73
C THR A 90 -4.90 -24.93 0.22
N PHE A 91 -3.84 -24.33 -0.32
CA PHE A 91 -3.39 -24.67 -1.67
C PHE A 91 -2.80 -26.09 -1.60
N GLU A 92 -3.52 -27.07 -2.13
CA GLU A 92 -2.92 -28.37 -2.43
C GLU A 92 -1.93 -28.16 -3.57
N VAL A 93 -0.64 -28.16 -3.23
CA VAL A 93 0.43 -28.27 -4.21
C VAL A 93 0.45 -29.73 -4.66
N THR A 94 -0.20 -30.02 -5.78
CA THR A 94 -0.04 -31.31 -6.47
C THR A 94 1.36 -31.34 -7.06
N LEU A 95 2.26 -32.04 -6.38
CA LEU A 95 3.63 -32.28 -6.83
C LEU A 95 3.59 -33.41 -7.87
N GLU A 96 3.42 -33.08 -9.15
CA GLU A 96 3.70 -34.04 -10.22
C GLU A 96 5.22 -34.23 -10.32
N GLY A 97 5.67 -35.39 -9.87
CA GLY A 97 7.07 -35.77 -9.93
C GLY A 97 7.52 -35.93 -11.38
N THR A 98 8.59 -35.24 -11.75
CA THR A 98 9.54 -35.76 -12.72
C THR A 98 10.94 -35.42 -12.22
N THR A 99 11.60 -36.47 -11.73
CA THR A 99 13.02 -36.51 -11.42
C THR A 99 13.84 -36.21 -12.66
N GLU A 100 14.62 -35.13 -12.64
CA GLU A 100 15.95 -35.11 -13.29
C GLU A 100 16.95 -34.46 -12.33
N VAL A 101 18.11 -35.09 -12.25
CA VAL A 101 19.12 -34.96 -11.20
C VAL A 101 20.22 -33.98 -11.66
N THR A 102 20.91 -33.38 -10.68
CA THR A 102 22.20 -32.67 -10.73
C THR A 102 22.12 -31.19 -11.17
N SER A 103 22.78 -30.21 -10.57
CA SER A 103 23.96 -30.17 -9.68
C SER A 103 24.05 -28.81 -8.93
N GLU A 104 24.64 -28.85 -7.73
CA GLU A 104 25.31 -27.76 -6.99
C GLU A 104 24.49 -26.60 -6.36
N PHE A 105 24.01 -26.87 -5.13
CA PHE A 105 23.82 -25.84 -4.11
C PHE A 105 25.17 -25.33 -3.59
N ARG A 106 25.49 -24.04 -3.77
CA ARG A 106 26.34 -23.32 -2.82
C ARG A 106 25.48 -22.38 -1.99
N ASN A 107 25.10 -22.88 -0.81
CA ASN A 107 24.74 -22.05 0.33
C ASN A 107 25.99 -21.29 0.79
N SER A 108 25.83 -20.02 1.13
CA SER A 108 26.79 -19.31 1.99
C SER A 108 25.99 -18.46 2.97
N ILE A 109 25.71 -19.05 4.12
CA ILE A 109 25.44 -18.32 5.36
C ILE A 109 26.70 -18.48 6.22
N GLY A 110 27.23 -17.37 6.71
CA GLY A 110 28.33 -17.36 7.66
C GLY A 110 28.76 -15.94 8.05
N SER A 111 28.09 -15.37 9.06
CA SER A 111 28.65 -14.33 9.96
C SER A 111 29.85 -14.92 10.77
N PRO A 112 30.54 -14.18 11.67
CA PRO A 112 30.85 -12.76 11.83
C PRO A 112 32.39 -12.50 12.01
N ILE A 113 32.73 -11.30 12.52
CA ILE A 113 33.87 -10.84 13.36
C ILE A 113 35.21 -10.30 12.79
N SER A 114 35.44 -9.04 13.20
CA SER A 114 36.63 -8.39 13.78
C SER A 114 37.77 -7.81 12.92
N ASP A 115 37.85 -6.48 13.04
CA ASP A 115 39.02 -5.65 13.40
C ASP A 115 40.35 -5.87 12.68
N THR A 116 40.87 -4.81 12.05
CA THR A 116 42.16 -4.19 12.43
C THR A 116 42.38 -2.89 11.65
N ALA A 117 42.63 -1.80 12.37
CA ALA A 117 43.07 -0.51 11.86
C ALA A 117 44.50 -0.57 11.28
N LYS A 118 44.79 0.17 10.20
CA LYS A 118 46.14 0.71 9.96
C LYS A 118 46.16 1.97 9.11
N SER A 119 46.62 3.04 9.75
CA SER A 119 47.07 4.32 9.19
C SER A 119 48.17 4.16 8.14
N LYS A 120 48.16 4.98 7.08
CA LYS A 120 49.40 5.50 6.48
C LYS A 120 49.20 6.81 5.70
N SER A 121 50.14 7.72 5.97
CA SER A 121 50.38 9.07 5.45
C SER A 121 51.13 9.07 4.10
N GLY A 122 51.05 10.18 3.35
CA GLY A 122 51.90 10.55 2.19
C GLY A 122 51.08 11.14 1.02
N ILE A 123 50.92 12.47 0.85
CA ILE A 123 51.83 13.52 0.31
C ILE A 123 52.02 13.49 -1.22
N THR A 124 51.81 14.69 -1.82
CA THR A 124 52.24 15.28 -3.11
C THR A 124 51.49 15.03 -4.41
N GLY A 125 51.16 16.16 -5.04
CA GLY A 125 50.63 16.39 -6.38
C GLY A 125 50.31 17.87 -6.51
#